data_AF-A0A6V7IS16-F1
#
_entry.id   AF-A0A6V7IS16-F1
#
_cell.length_a   1.000
_cell.length_b   1.000
_cell.length_c   1.000
_cell.angle_alpha   90.00
_cell.angle_beta   90.00
_cell.angle_gamma   90.00
#
_symmetry.space_group_name_H-M   'P 1'
#
loop_
_entity.id
_entity.type
_entity.pdbx_description
1 polymer ?
#
loop_
_entity_poly.entity_id
_entity_poly.type
_entity_poly.pdbx_seq_one_letter_code
_entity_poly.pdbx_strand_id
1 'polypeptide(L)' 'LPDKSIMLPPFVDSTHCLSYNLTRKGRSVADRVVSVLGYACPDITYSPSLYPITALLLHFMP' A
#
# COMPACT_ATOMS: atom_id res chain seq x y z
N LEU A 1 -3.41 -17.81 -4.14
CA LEU A 1 -2.42 -16.99 -4.88
C LEU A 1 -1.13 -17.02 -4.07
N PRO A 2 0.03 -17.27 -4.70
CA PRO A 2 1.29 -17.43 -3.98
C PRO A 2 1.64 -16.12 -3.25
N ASP A 3 2.18 -16.23 -2.05
CA ASP A 3 2.76 -15.14 -1.23
C ASP A 3 3.99 -14.52 -1.93
N LYS A 4 3.77 -13.86 -3.07
CA LYS A 4 4.79 -13.03 -3.72
C LYS A 4 4.73 -11.65 -3.10
N SER A 5 5.86 -11.23 -2.52
CA SER A 5 6.07 -9.84 -2.11
C SER A 5 5.83 -8.94 -3.32
N ILE A 6 4.79 -8.10 -3.24
CA ILE A 6 4.46 -7.14 -4.28
C ILE A 6 5.54 -6.04 -4.24
N MET A 7 6.17 -5.74 -5.37
CA MET A 7 7.06 -4.58 -5.45
C MET A 7 6.23 -3.32 -5.37
N LEU A 8 6.48 -2.53 -4.33
CA LEU A 8 5.79 -1.27 -4.11
C LEU A 8 6.26 -0.22 -5.14
N PRO A 9 5.36 0.65 -5.60
CA PRO A 9 5.68 1.70 -6.55
C PRO A 9 6.59 2.78 -5.94
N PRO A 10 7.36 3.53 -6.75
CA PRO A 10 8.42 4.41 -6.26
C PRO A 10 7.91 5.65 -5.51
N PHE A 11 6.63 5.98 -5.62
CA PHE A 11 6.05 7.13 -4.91
C PHE A 11 5.79 6.84 -3.42
N VAL A 12 5.81 5.57 -2.98
CA VAL A 12 5.75 5.26 -1.55
C VAL A 12 7.15 5.17 -0.97
N ASP A 13 7.28 5.64 0.27
CA ASP A 13 8.53 5.55 1.00
C ASP A 13 8.59 4.21 1.74
N SER A 14 9.58 3.39 1.40
CA SER A 14 9.82 2.08 2.02
C SER A 14 10.13 2.18 3.52
N THR A 15 10.62 3.33 3.99
CA THR A 15 10.86 3.60 5.41
C THR A 15 9.59 4.00 6.16
N HIS A 16 8.54 4.45 5.44
CA HIS A 16 7.25 4.88 5.98
C HIS A 16 6.08 3.97 5.56
N CYS A 17 6.34 2.68 5.32
CA CYS A 17 5.29 1.69 5.10
C CYS A 17 4.65 1.24 6.44
N LEU A 18 3.99 2.17 7.12
CA LEU A 18 3.35 1.94 8.42
C LEU A 18 2.10 1.07 8.25
N SER A 19 2.21 -0.22 8.58
CA SER A 19 1.08 -1.15 8.53
C SER A 19 0.15 -1.10 9.75
N TYR A 20 0.54 -0.36 10.80
CA TYR A 20 -0.13 -0.37 12.11
C TYR A 20 -0.40 -1.82 12.58
N ASN A 21 -1.66 -2.17 12.87
CA ASN A 21 -2.07 -3.50 13.32
C ASN A 21 -2.62 -4.38 12.18
N LEU A 22 -2.34 -4.06 10.91
CA LEU A 22 -2.74 -4.93 9.81
C LEU A 22 -2.04 -6.28 9.90
N THR A 23 -2.83 -7.33 9.69
CA THR A 23 -2.32 -8.69 9.53
C THR A 23 -1.49 -8.82 8.26
N ARG A 24 -0.75 -9.93 8.09
CA ARG A 24 -0.02 -10.23 6.84
C ARG A 24 -0.93 -10.15 5.61
N LYS A 25 -2.17 -10.62 5.74
CA LYS A 25 -3.18 -10.55 4.69
C LYS A 25 -3.57 -9.10 4.38
N GLY A 26 -3.79 -8.27 5.41
CA GLY A 26 -4.11 -6.85 5.26
C GLY A 26 -3.00 -6.07 4.56
N ARG A 27 -1.73 -6.35 4.88
CA ARG A 27 -0.58 -5.76 4.18
C ARG A 27 -0.55 -6.12 2.71
N SER A 28 -0.80 -7.38 2.36
CA SER A 28 -0.88 -7.80 0.95
C SER A 28 -2.00 -7.08 0.18
N VAL A 29 -3.12 -6.78 0.84
CA VAL A 29 -4.19 -5.96 0.25
C VAL A 29 -3.73 -4.51 0.07
N ALA A 30 -3.10 -3.91 1.08
CA ALA A 30 -2.57 -2.56 1.00
C ALA A 30 -1.56 -2.41 -0.15
N ASP A 31 -0.58 -3.31 -0.24
CA ASP A 31 0.41 -3.32 -1.32
C ASP A 31 -0.27 -3.34 -2.69
N ARG A 32 -1.29 -4.19 -2.85
CA ARG A 32 -2.03 -4.32 -4.10
C ARG A 32 -2.84 -3.07 -4.44
N VAL A 33 -3.50 -2.44 -3.46
CA VAL A 33 -4.24 -1.17 -3.66
C VAL A 33 -3.28 -0.07 -4.12
N VAL A 34 -2.14 0.07 -3.44
CA VAL A 34 -1.12 1.06 -3.78
C VAL A 34 -0.54 0.81 -5.17
N SER A 35 -0.26 -0.44 -5.56
CA SER A 35 0.17 -0.77 -6.92
C SER A 35 -0.86 -0.41 -7.98
N VAL A 36 -2.17 -0.65 -7.73
CA VAL A 36 -3.24 -0.28 -8.65
C VAL A 36 -3.35 1.24 -8.78
N LEU A 37 -3.23 1.99 -7.68
CA LEU A 37 -3.22 3.45 -7.70
C LEU A 37 -2.03 3.99 -8.49
N GLY A 38 -0.84 3.38 -8.34
CA GLY A 38 0.32 3.74 -9.16
C GLY A 38 0.13 3.53 -10.64
N TYR A 39 -0.62 2.50 -11.02
CA TYR A 39 -0.95 2.24 -12.41
C TYR A 39 -2.04 3.19 -12.94
N ALA A 40 -3.09 3.45 -12.16
CA ALA A 40 -4.22 4.27 -12.57
C ALA A 40 -3.95 5.77 -12.51
N CYS A 41 -3.03 6.21 -11.65
CA CYS A 41 -2.71 7.61 -11.40
C CYS A 41 -1.19 7.84 -11.59
N PRO A 42 -0.71 7.90 -12.84
CA PRO A 42 0.72 8.06 -13.13
C PRO A 42 1.29 9.42 -12.67
N ASP A 43 0.43 10.42 -12.44
CA ASP A 43 0.83 11.74 -11.94
C ASP A 43 1.32 11.70 -10.48
N ILE A 44 1.02 10.63 -9.73
CA ILE A 44 1.48 10.45 -8.36
C ILE A 44 2.96 10.00 -8.41
N THR A 45 3.85 10.98 -8.35
CA THR A 45 5.31 10.77 -8.39
C THR A 45 5.93 10.63 -7.00
N TYR A 46 5.35 11.27 -5.97
CA TYR A 46 5.81 11.19 -4.58
C TYR A 46 4.64 11.37 -3.60
N SER A 47 4.32 10.32 -2.84
CA SER A 47 3.25 10.34 -1.83
C SER A 47 3.51 9.30 -0.73
N PRO A 48 4.43 9.57 0.20
CA PRO A 48 4.79 8.61 1.26
C PRO A 48 3.62 8.30 2.20
N SER A 49 2.70 9.25 2.39
CA SER A 49 1.52 9.12 3.25
C SER A 49 0.45 8.18 2.68
N LEU A 50 0.51 7.84 1.39
CA LEU A 50 -0.53 7.04 0.72
C LEU A 50 -0.61 5.63 1.30
N TYR A 51 0.53 5.01 1.59
CA TYR A 51 0.57 3.67 2.19
C TYR A 51 -0.04 3.64 3.61
N PRO A 52 0.39 4.50 4.57
CA PRO A 52 -0.25 4.59 5.88
C PRO A 52 -1.76 4.87 5.83
N ILE A 53 -2.21 5.78 4.95
CA ILE A 53 -3.65 6.10 4.83
C ILE A 53 -4.42 4.88 4.35
N THR A 54 -3.92 4.18 3.32
CA THR A 54 -4.53 2.93 2.83
C THR A 54 -4.59 1.89 3.92
N ALA A 55 -3.50 1.75 4.70
CA ALA A 55 -3.45 0.81 5.81
C ALA A 55 -4.48 1.15 6.90
N LEU A 56 -4.67 2.43 7.21
CA LEU A 56 -5.62 2.90 8.21
C LEU A 56 -7.08 2.69 7.76
N LEU A 57 -7.38 2.98 6.49
CA LEU A 57 -8.70 2.72 5.92
C LEU A 57 -9.06 1.23 5.96
N LEU A 58 -8.10 0.35 5.65
CA LEU A 58 -8.28 -1.12 5.68
C LEU A 58 -8.59 -1.68 7.08
N HIS A 59 -8.43 -0.91 8.16
CA HIS A 59 -8.87 -1.35 9.49
C HIS A 59 -10.39 -1.25 9.67
N PHE A 60 -11.04 -0.32 8.97
CA PHE A 60 -12.46 -0.02 9.13
C PHE A 60 -13.29 -0.43 7.90
N MET A 61 -12.63 -0.67 6.77
CA MET A 61 -13.26 -1.03 5.51
C MET A 61 -12.61 -2.29 4.90
N PRO A 62 -13.41 -3.25 4.41
CA PRO A 62 -12.93 -4.51 3.84
C PRO A 62 -12.37 -4.38 2.41
#